data_AF-A0A6I3U7M0-F1
#
_entry.id   AF-A0A6I3U7M0-F1
#
_cell.length_a   1.000
_cell.length_b   1.000
_cell.length_c   1.000
_cell.angle_alpha   90.00
_cell.angle_beta   90.00
_cell.angle_gamma   90.00
#
_symmetry.space_group_name_H-M   'P 1'
#
loop_
_entity.id
_entity.type
_entity.pdbx_description
1 polymer ?
#
loop_
_entity_poly.entity_id
_entity_poly.type
_entity_poly.pdbx_seq_one_letter_code
_entity_poly.pdbx_strand_id
1 'polypeptide(L)'
;QLFDGECDDIYLLTVHSPMNKALEILSEKYKQISGKNIKIIEKRYDELLEMIESGDVSSSFDMIRMDMAWLPTFGKKYFQEITSFRQTKSINQNISKSVSREYMYIDQKQYTFPLDVSSQILVY
;
A
#
# COMPACT_ATOMS: atom_id res chain seq x y z
N GLN A 1 -9.43 -3.30 27.27
CA GLN A 1 -8.35 -2.35 27.57
C GLN A 1 -7.30 -2.52 26.50
N LEU A 2 -7.24 -1.64 25.51
CA LEU A 2 -6.26 -1.50 24.42
C LEU A 2 -6.91 -0.35 23.64
N PHE A 3 -6.52 0.91 23.76
CA PHE A 3 -5.23 1.49 23.42
C PHE A 3 -5.01 2.73 24.31
N ASP A 4 -4.04 2.66 25.22
CA ASP A 4 -3.48 3.85 25.86
C ASP A 4 -2.45 4.45 24.89
N GLY A 5 -2.56 5.75 24.65
CA GLY A 5 -1.83 6.46 23.61
C GLY A 5 -0.33 6.57 23.86
N GLU A 6 0.46 5.90 23.02
CA GLU A 6 1.65 6.48 22.40
C GLU A 6 1.35 6.64 20.90
N CYS A 7 1.03 7.86 20.48
CA CYS A 7 0.82 8.22 19.09
C CYS A 7 2.16 8.16 18.34
N ASP A 8 2.48 7.10 17.57
CA ASP A 8 3.40 7.16 16.40
C ASP A 8 3.67 5.82 15.64
N ASP A 9 2.82 4.79 15.80
CA ASP A 9 2.91 3.58 14.94
C ASP A 9 2.04 3.72 13.68
N ILE A 10 2.63 3.43 12.52
CA ILE A 10 1.94 3.35 11.21
C ILE A 10 1.73 1.88 10.86
N TYR A 11 0.51 1.46 10.61
CA TYR A 11 0.17 0.07 10.31
C TYR A 11 0.04 -0.16 8.79
N LEU A 12 0.88 -1.03 8.24
CA LEU A 12 0.88 -1.43 6.84
C LEU A 12 0.36 -2.86 6.69
N LEU A 13 -0.81 -3.03 6.10
CA LEU A 13 -1.33 -4.33 5.69
C LEU A 13 -0.81 -4.71 4.30
N THR A 14 -0.25 -5.91 4.15
CA THR A 14 0.29 -6.39 2.88
C THR A 14 0.16 -7.90 2.73
N VAL A 15 0.13 -8.36 1.48
CA VAL A 15 0.35 -9.76 1.17
C VAL A 15 1.77 -10.17 1.55
N HIS A 16 1.94 -11.40 2.01
CA HIS A 16 3.24 -12.04 2.21
C HIS A 16 3.97 -12.17 0.86
N SER A 17 5.12 -11.51 0.72
CA SER A 17 5.97 -11.65 -0.46
C SER A 17 7.46 -11.44 -0.13
N PRO A 18 8.39 -11.82 -1.03
CA PRO A 18 9.81 -11.55 -0.83
C PRO A 18 10.15 -10.07 -0.60
N MET A 19 9.30 -9.16 -1.08
CA MET A 19 9.45 -7.71 -0.92
C MET A 19 9.31 -7.26 0.54
N ASN A 20 8.62 -8.04 1.38
CA ASN A 20 8.41 -7.71 2.78
C ASN A 20 9.71 -7.55 3.57
N LYS A 21 10.72 -8.38 3.30
CA LYS A 21 12.06 -8.23 3.91
C LYS A 21 12.69 -6.88 3.59
N ALA A 22 12.49 -6.38 2.37
CA ALA A 22 12.97 -5.06 1.99
C ALA A 22 12.17 -3.96 2.70
N LEU A 23 10.85 -4.11 2.84
CA LEU A 23 10.00 -3.19 3.59
C LEU A 23 10.38 -3.13 5.07
N GLU A 24 10.73 -4.25 5.70
CA GLU A 24 11.23 -4.27 7.09
C GLU A 24 12.50 -3.43 7.23
N ILE A 25 13.47 -3.61 6.34
CA ILE A 25 14.72 -2.81 6.34
C ILE A 25 14.42 -1.32 6.13
N LEU A 26 13.52 -1.00 5.18
CA LEU A 26 13.11 0.38 4.93
C LEU A 26 12.37 0.98 6.13
N SER A 27 11.58 0.19 6.86
CA SER A 27 10.85 0.59 8.05
C SER A 27 11.80 0.96 9.19
N GLU A 28 12.83 0.15 9.42
CA GLU A 28 13.88 0.47 10.40
C GLU A 28 14.62 1.75 10.04
N LYS A 29 14.97 1.94 8.76
CA LYS A 29 15.60 3.18 8.28
C LYS A 29 14.66 4.38 8.43
N TYR A 30 13.38 4.23 8.13
CA TYR A 30 12.38 5.28 8.31
C TYR A 30 12.23 5.67 9.78
N LYS A 31 12.25 4.69 10.69
CA LYS A 31 12.24 4.93 12.14
C LYS A 31 13.45 5.72 12.61
N GLN A 32 14.64 5.41 12.13
CA GLN A 32 15.85 6.18 12.45
C GLN A 32 15.75 7.66 12.01
N ILE A 33 15.07 7.93 10.89
CA ILE A 33 14.95 9.29 10.33
C ILE A 33 13.80 10.07 10.96
N SER A 34 12.66 9.43 11.19
CA SER A 34 11.41 10.10 11.56
C SER A 34 11.00 9.90 13.02
N GLY A 35 11.58 8.93 13.73
CA GLY A 35 11.14 8.48 15.05
C GLY A 35 9.90 7.57 15.02
N LYS A 36 9.20 7.49 13.89
CA LYS A 36 7.95 6.73 13.75
C LYS A 36 8.21 5.29 13.32
N ASN A 37 7.44 4.37 13.87
CA ASN A 37 7.62 2.96 13.61
C ASN A 37 6.54 2.44 12.65
N ILE A 38 6.94 1.64 11.66
CA ILE A 38 6.01 1.01 10.72
C ILE A 38 5.80 -0.43 11.14
N LYS A 39 4.56 -0.79 11.48
CA LYS A 39 4.14 -2.16 11.81
C LYS A 39 3.63 -2.83 10.53
N ILE A 40 4.41 -3.75 9.98
CA ILE A 40 4.03 -4.53 8.80
C ILE A 40 3.21 -5.73 9.26
N ILE A 41 1.97 -5.82 8.80
CA ILE A 41 1.05 -6.92 9.05
C ILE A 41 0.90 -7.71 7.75
N GLU A 42 1.38 -8.94 7.79
CA GLU A 42 1.39 -9.83 6.63
C GLU A 42 0.19 -10.78 6.66
N LYS A 43 -0.41 -10.96 5.49
CA LYS A 43 -1.49 -11.93 5.25
C LYS A 43 -1.18 -12.78 4.04
N ARG A 44 -1.77 -13.96 3.97
CA ARG A 44 -1.84 -14.67 2.69
C ARG A 44 -2.74 -13.88 1.72
N TYR A 45 -2.61 -14.17 0.42
CA TYR A 45 -3.37 -13.47 -0.61
C TYR A 45 -4.89 -13.64 -0.46
N ASP A 46 -5.32 -14.88 -0.18
CA ASP A 46 -6.71 -15.25 0.10
C ASP A 46 -7.25 -14.51 1.34
N GLU A 47 -6.50 -14.53 2.44
CA GLU A 47 -6.90 -13.85 3.68
C GLU A 47 -7.03 -12.33 3.49
N LEU A 48 -6.10 -11.71 2.76
CA LEU A 48 -6.16 -10.28 2.49
C LEU A 48 -7.38 -9.93 1.62
N LEU A 49 -7.67 -10.74 0.61
CA LEU A 49 -8.85 -10.56 -0.23
C LEU A 49 -10.14 -10.70 0.59
N GLU A 50 -10.25 -11.73 1.41
CA GLU A 50 -11.41 -11.95 2.29
C GLU A 50 -11.63 -10.75 3.23
N MET A 51 -10.56 -10.22 3.84
CA MET A 51 -10.66 -9.02 4.68
C MET A 51 -11.14 -7.79 3.89
N ILE A 52 -10.63 -7.59 2.67
CA ILE A 52 -11.05 -6.48 1.79
C ILE A 52 -12.52 -6.63 1.38
N GLU A 53 -12.97 -7.84 1.11
CA GLU A 53 -14.37 -8.14 0.75
C GLU A 53 -15.31 -7.96 1.94
N SER A 54 -14.92 -8.42 3.13
CA SER A 54 -15.72 -8.36 4.35
C SER A 54 -15.87 -6.94 4.93
N GLY A 55 -14.91 -6.05 4.68
CA GLY A 55 -14.89 -4.71 5.27
C GLY A 55 -13.99 -4.56 6.49
N ASP A 56 -13.31 -5.62 6.92
CA ASP A 56 -12.55 -5.66 8.20
C ASP A 56 -11.21 -4.91 8.17
N VAL A 57 -10.98 -4.06 7.16
CA VAL A 57 -9.69 -3.38 6.93
C VAL A 57 -9.72 -1.90 7.30
N SER A 58 -10.86 -1.21 7.14
CA SER A 58 -10.85 0.26 7.03
C SER A 58 -10.51 1.05 8.30
N SER A 59 -10.65 0.46 9.49
CA SER A 59 -10.42 1.17 10.76
C SER A 59 -9.12 0.77 11.48
N SER A 60 -8.41 -0.25 10.97
CA SER A 60 -7.28 -0.86 11.70
C SER A 60 -5.93 -0.63 11.04
N PHE A 61 -5.88 -0.03 9.85
CA PHE A 61 -4.65 0.13 9.07
C PHE A 61 -4.56 1.52 8.43
N ASP A 62 -3.35 2.10 8.48
CA ASP A 62 -3.05 3.39 7.86
C ASP A 62 -2.70 3.24 6.37
N MET A 63 -2.12 2.08 6.02
CA MET A 63 -1.68 1.76 4.67
C MET A 63 -2.08 0.33 4.30
N ILE A 64 -2.51 0.14 3.06
CA ILE A 64 -2.83 -1.17 2.51
C ILE A 64 -2.10 -1.30 1.17
N ARG A 65 -1.27 -2.33 1.04
CA ARG A 65 -0.76 -2.76 -0.26
C ARG A 65 -1.80 -3.68 -0.89
N MET A 66 -2.52 -3.15 -1.87
CA MET A 66 -3.58 -3.83 -2.59
C MET A 66 -3.06 -4.35 -3.95
N ASP A 67 -3.53 -5.52 -4.38
CA ASP A 67 -3.32 -5.98 -5.75
C ASP A 67 -4.01 -5.03 -6.75
N MET A 68 -3.33 -4.71 -7.85
CA MET A 68 -3.88 -3.80 -8.87
C MET A 68 -5.22 -4.28 -9.43
N ALA A 69 -5.48 -5.59 -9.49
CA ALA A 69 -6.73 -6.15 -10.01
C ALA A 69 -7.94 -5.75 -9.15
N TRP A 70 -7.69 -5.44 -7.88
CA TRP A 70 -8.71 -5.11 -6.90
C TRP A 70 -9.01 -3.62 -6.85
N LEU A 71 -8.11 -2.77 -7.37
CA LEU A 71 -8.21 -1.32 -7.29
C LEU A 71 -9.51 -0.76 -7.91
N PRO A 72 -9.97 -1.20 -9.11
CA PRO A 72 -11.21 -0.68 -9.68
C PRO A 72 -12.44 -0.93 -8.81
N THR A 73 -12.48 -2.06 -8.11
CA THR A 73 -13.61 -2.48 -7.28
C THR A 73 -13.57 -1.86 -5.89
N PHE A 74 -12.41 -1.89 -5.24
CA PHE A 74 -12.29 -1.57 -3.81
C PHE A 74 -11.56 -0.25 -3.52
N GLY A 75 -10.85 0.32 -4.49
CA GLY A 75 -9.95 1.45 -4.25
C GLY A 75 -10.66 2.68 -3.67
N LYS A 76 -11.82 3.06 -4.23
CA LYS A 76 -12.61 4.19 -3.71
C LYS A 76 -13.21 3.94 -2.32
N LYS A 77 -13.37 2.68 -1.91
CA LYS A 77 -13.90 2.32 -0.59
C LYS A 77 -12.86 2.49 0.50
N TYR A 78 -11.60 2.16 0.22
CA TYR A 78 -10.54 2.11 1.23
C TYR A 78 -9.50 3.22 1.14
N PHE A 79 -9.32 3.85 -0.03
CA PHE A 79 -8.27 4.84 -0.23
C PHE A 79 -8.83 6.25 -0.37
N GLN A 80 -8.13 7.20 0.25
CA GLN A 80 -8.32 8.62 0.00
C GLN A 80 -7.80 8.98 -1.40
N GLU A 81 -8.49 9.89 -2.07
CA GLU A 81 -7.97 10.49 -3.30
C GLU A 81 -6.73 11.33 -2.98
N ILE A 82 -5.62 11.06 -3.66
CA ILE A 82 -4.32 11.74 -3.47
C ILE A 82 -3.91 12.61 -4.66
N THR A 83 -4.78 12.77 -5.66
CA THR A 83 -4.49 13.53 -6.90
C THR A 83 -3.92 14.93 -6.63
N SER A 84 -4.47 15.62 -5.63
CA SER A 84 -4.15 17.01 -5.32
C SER A 84 -3.01 17.19 -4.32
N PHE A 85 -2.45 16.11 -3.78
CA PHE A 85 -1.41 16.23 -2.75
C PHE A 85 -0.12 16.75 -3.39
N ARG A 86 0.55 17.68 -2.70
CA ARG A 86 1.78 18.33 -3.20
C ARG A 86 2.85 17.31 -3.57
N GLN A 87 2.97 16.26 -2.76
CA GLN A 87 3.94 15.18 -2.93
C GLN A 87 3.63 14.29 -4.12
N THR A 88 2.34 14.07 -4.44
CA THR A 88 1.91 13.19 -5.53
C THR A 88 2.53 13.57 -6.86
N LYS A 89 2.56 14.87 -7.19
CA LYS A 89 3.20 15.34 -8.43
C LYS A 89 4.70 15.01 -8.48
N SER A 90 5.41 15.16 -7.36
CA SER A 90 6.84 14.87 -7.29
C SER A 90 7.13 13.37 -7.39
N ILE A 91 6.31 12.54 -6.75
CA ILE A 91 6.44 11.07 -6.85
C ILE A 91 6.16 10.62 -8.29
N ASN A 92 5.08 11.10 -8.91
CA ASN A 92 4.71 10.73 -10.27
C ASN A 92 5.77 11.09 -11.32
N GLN A 93 6.57 12.14 -11.10
CA GLN A 93 7.68 12.50 -12.00
C GLN A 93 8.81 11.45 -12.01
N ASN A 94 8.92 10.66 -10.95
CA ASN A 94 9.94 9.62 -10.80
C ASN A 94 9.42 8.22 -11.19
N ILE A 95 8.13 8.09 -11.50
CA ILE A 95 7.53 6.83 -11.95
C ILE A 95 7.71 6.71 -13.47
N SER A 96 8.15 5.54 -13.94
CA SER A 96 8.29 5.28 -15.37
C SER A 96 6.94 5.44 -16.08
N LYS A 97 6.96 6.10 -17.24
CA LYS A 97 5.79 6.22 -18.13
C LYS A 97 5.27 4.88 -18.64
N SER A 98 6.06 3.81 -18.53
CA SER A 98 5.66 2.44 -18.88
C SER A 98 4.77 1.77 -17.83
N VAL A 99 4.71 2.29 -16.60
CA VAL A 99 3.81 1.75 -15.58
C VAL A 99 2.38 2.11 -15.94
N SER A 100 1.50 1.10 -15.97
CA SER A 100 0.10 1.31 -16.30
C SER A 100 -0.55 2.29 -15.32
N ARG A 101 -1.30 3.26 -15.84
CA ARG A 101 -2.08 4.19 -15.01
C ARG A 101 -3.16 3.47 -14.21
N GLU A 102 -3.62 2.31 -14.68
CA GLU A 102 -4.64 1.51 -14.01
C GLU A 102 -4.18 1.01 -12.63
N TYR A 103 -2.88 1.01 -12.35
CA TYR A 103 -2.35 0.63 -11.03
C TYR A 103 -2.52 1.73 -9.99
N MET A 104 -2.90 2.94 -10.40
CA MET A 104 -2.91 4.14 -9.57
C MET A 104 -4.21 4.94 -9.64
N TYR A 105 -4.91 4.89 -10.78
CA TYR A 105 -6.01 5.79 -11.11
C TYR A 105 -7.35 5.07 -11.23
N ILE A 106 -8.41 5.70 -10.71
CA ILE A 106 -9.82 5.34 -10.93
C ILE A 106 -10.54 6.60 -11.41
N ASP A 107 -11.22 6.55 -12.55
CA ASP A 107 -11.91 7.71 -13.16
C ASP A 107 -11.05 8.99 -13.20
N GLN A 108 -9.80 8.85 -13.66
CA GLN A 108 -8.80 9.92 -13.76
C GLN A 108 -8.31 10.51 -12.42
N LYS A 109 -8.76 9.99 -11.29
CA LYS A 109 -8.31 10.38 -9.96
C LYS A 109 -7.33 9.37 -9.41
N GLN A 110 -6.25 9.84 -8.79
CA GLN A 110 -5.23 8.98 -8.22
C GLN A 110 -5.58 8.59 -6.79
N TYR A 111 -5.45 7.30 -6.48
CA TYR A 111 -5.73 6.74 -5.15
C TYR A 111 -4.53 6.03 -4.53
N THR A 112 -3.60 5.52 -5.35
CA THR A 112 -2.47 4.71 -4.90
C THR A 112 -1.17 5.07 -5.62
N PHE A 113 -0.07 4.48 -5.13
CA PHE A 113 1.22 4.44 -5.82
C PHE A 113 1.63 2.98 -6.06
N PRO A 114 2.33 2.67 -7.17
CA PRO A 114 2.84 1.34 -7.44
C PRO A 114 4.07 1.10 -6.54
N LEU A 115 4.07 -0.01 -5.81
CA LEU A 115 5.21 -0.40 -4.96
C LEU A 115 6.21 -1.24 -5.75
N ASP A 116 5.72 -2.32 -6.35
CA ASP A 116 6.46 -3.24 -7.18
C ASP A 116 5.61 -3.67 -8.38
N VAL A 117 6.27 -3.84 -9.53
CA VAL A 117 5.63 -4.34 -10.76
C VAL A 117 6.30 -5.64 -11.12
N SER A 118 5.50 -6.67 -11.37
CA SER A 118 5.98 -7.97 -11.84
C SER A 118 5.60 -8.17 -13.31
N SER A 119 6.45 -8.90 -14.02
CA SER A 119 6.19 -9.37 -15.39
C SER A 119 6.29 -10.88 -15.40
N GLN A 120 5.34 -11.54 -16.04
CA GLN A 120 5.42 -12.98 -16.26
C GLN A 120 6.43 -13.25 -17.38
N ILE A 121 7.45 -14.04 -17.07
CA ILE A 121 8.47 -14.47 -18.03
C ILE A 121 8.34 -15.98 -18.21
N LEU A 122 8.29 -16.44 -19.45
CA LEU A 122 8.41 -17.86 -19.75
C LEU A 122 9.90 -18.24 -19.67
N VAL A 123 10.24 -19.08 -18.69
CA VAL A 123 11.59 -19.66 -18.57
C VAL A 123 11.50 -21.10 -19.05
N TYR A 124 12.34 -21.47 -20.00
CA TYR A 124 12.48 -22.82 -20.57
C TYR A 124 13.92 -23.29 -20.50
#